data_AF-A0A8B8B628-F1
#
_entry.id   AF-A0A8B8B628-F1
#
_cell.length_a   1.000
_cell.length_b   1.000
_cell.length_c   1.000
_cell.angle_alpha   90.00
_cell.angle_beta   90.00
_cell.angle_gamma   90.00
#
_symmetry.space_group_name_H-M   'P 1'
#
loop_
_entity.id
_entity.type
_entity.pdbx_description
1 polymer ?
#
loop_
_entity_poly.entity_id
_entity_poly.type
_entity_poly.pdbx_seq_one_letter_code
_entity_poly.pdbx_strand_id
1 'polypeptide(L)'
;MIQGEEVQQSTKGIRTRSKTASDIPRKLPLIAEKTNPVQWTTIPVLVKIHKLLINELSNQIETNMCKEEEEEEEEEEEEEDWEDEDVDREEDIQLRGQTLSDLIDSMAAEFNGYDVDEEEEEDPDFLKDPTYQIDLQAYLTEFLQSLSQQTCYTTFSSHHNESEKHVLRTININV
;
A
#
# COMPACT_ATOMS: atom_id res chain seq x y z
N MET A 1 -3.31 26.32 -4.59
CA MET A 1 -4.15 25.56 -3.63
C MET A 1 -4.66 24.33 -4.33
N ILE A 2 -4.67 23.16 -3.66
CA ILE A 2 -5.12 21.87 -4.21
C ILE A 2 -5.93 21.10 -3.17
N GLN A 3 -6.56 19.99 -3.57
CA GLN A 3 -7.32 19.12 -2.68
C GLN A 3 -6.39 18.43 -1.67
N GLY A 4 -6.80 18.44 -0.40
CA GLY A 4 -6.11 17.79 0.72
C GLY A 4 -6.69 16.42 1.04
N GLU A 5 -7.30 16.31 2.23
CA GLU A 5 -8.02 15.14 2.73
C GLU A 5 -9.54 15.31 2.62
N GLU A 6 -10.25 14.19 2.58
CA GLU A 6 -11.69 14.14 2.76
C GLU A 6 -12.04 14.55 4.19
N VAL A 7 -12.98 15.49 4.33
CA VAL A 7 -13.51 15.89 5.63
C VAL A 7 -14.36 14.75 6.17
N GLN A 8 -13.84 14.07 7.19
CA GLN A 8 -14.56 12.97 7.84
C GLN A 8 -15.87 13.49 8.44
N GLN A 9 -16.98 13.00 7.90
CA GLN A 9 -18.29 13.22 8.47
C GLN A 9 -18.55 12.08 9.47
N SER A 10 -19.09 12.43 10.64
CA SER A 10 -19.49 11.47 11.67
C SER A 10 -20.71 10.65 11.23
N THR A 11 -20.53 9.79 10.22
CA THR A 11 -21.53 8.83 9.78
C THR A 11 -21.26 7.50 10.46
N LYS A 12 -22.25 6.95 11.19
CA LYS A 12 -22.13 5.62 11.78
C LYS A 12 -22.06 4.56 10.68
N GLY A 13 -21.00 3.75 10.67
CA GLY A 13 -20.85 2.56 9.84
C GLY A 13 -20.27 2.81 8.44
N ILE A 14 -20.33 1.77 7.59
CA ILE A 14 -19.70 1.73 6.26
C ILE A 14 -20.23 2.87 5.36
N ARG A 15 -19.31 3.69 4.84
CA ARG A 15 -19.59 4.78 3.90
C ARG A 15 -19.55 4.24 2.46
N THR A 16 -20.71 3.91 1.92
CA THR A 16 -20.85 3.42 0.55
C THR A 16 -20.98 4.58 -0.44
N ARG A 17 -20.64 4.34 -1.71
CA ARG A 17 -20.80 5.34 -2.81
C ARG A 17 -22.23 5.90 -2.91
N SER A 18 -23.25 5.10 -2.57
CA SER A 18 -24.65 5.53 -2.54
C SER A 18 -24.94 6.57 -1.44
N LYS A 19 -24.19 6.57 -0.33
CA LYS A 19 -24.34 7.52 0.79
C LYS A 19 -23.64 8.86 0.51
N THR A 20 -22.65 8.85 -0.38
CA THR A 20 -21.81 10.02 -0.69
C THR A 20 -22.06 10.63 -2.07
N ALA A 21 -22.94 10.02 -2.85
CA ALA A 21 -23.33 10.52 -4.16
C ALA A 21 -23.94 11.94 -4.04
N SER A 22 -23.37 12.87 -4.79
CA SER A 22 -24.00 14.15 -5.07
C SER A 22 -25.16 13.91 -6.05
N ASP A 23 -26.39 14.08 -5.58
CA ASP A 23 -27.63 14.14 -6.36
C ASP A 23 -27.88 12.97 -7.32
N ILE A 24 -28.37 11.84 -6.78
CA ILE A 24 -29.25 10.96 -7.55
C ILE A 24 -30.69 11.37 -7.20
N PRO A 25 -31.51 11.88 -8.13
CA PRO A 25 -32.92 12.12 -7.87
C PRO A 25 -33.62 10.77 -7.67
N ARG A 26 -33.70 10.31 -6.41
CA ARG A 26 -34.51 9.15 -6.05
C ARG A 26 -35.97 9.52 -6.30
N LYS A 27 -36.53 9.00 -7.39
CA LYS A 27 -37.89 9.29 -7.90
C LYS A 27 -39.05 8.87 -6.98
N LEU A 28 -38.82 8.44 -5.73
CA LEU A 28 -39.90 8.07 -4.79
C LEU A 28 -39.65 8.66 -3.37
N PRO A 29 -40.66 9.31 -2.76
CA PRO A 29 -40.49 10.16 -1.57
C PRO A 29 -40.57 9.44 -0.22
N LEU A 30 -40.28 8.13 -0.13
CA LEU A 30 -40.57 7.37 1.10
C LEU A 30 -39.36 7.05 2.00
N ILE A 31 -38.12 7.32 1.57
CA ILE A 31 -36.93 7.24 2.44
C ILE A 31 -35.82 8.10 1.84
N ALA A 32 -35.96 9.42 1.94
CA ALA A 32 -34.87 10.35 1.61
C ALA A 32 -33.85 10.35 2.75
N GLU A 33 -33.00 9.33 2.79
CA GLU A 33 -31.79 9.36 3.61
C GLU A 33 -30.92 10.52 3.08
N LYS A 34 -30.64 11.49 3.96
CA LYS A 34 -29.89 12.70 3.64
C LYS A 34 -28.49 12.30 3.15
N THR A 35 -28.25 12.39 1.85
CA THR A 35 -26.95 12.16 1.24
C THR A 35 -26.03 13.31 1.60
N ASN A 36 -24.88 13.01 2.20
CA ASN A 36 -23.88 14.02 2.49
C ASN A 36 -22.74 13.86 1.46
N PRO A 37 -22.57 14.82 0.54
CA PRO A 37 -21.56 14.71 -0.49
C PRO A 37 -20.15 14.68 0.14
N VAL A 38 -19.22 14.05 -0.59
CA VAL A 38 -17.79 14.08 -0.24
C VAL A 38 -17.31 15.53 -0.25
N GLN A 39 -16.66 15.95 0.83
CA GLN A 39 -16.05 17.27 0.95
C GLN A 39 -14.56 17.10 1.11
N TRP A 40 -13.77 17.91 0.40
CA TRP A 40 -12.31 17.89 0.46
C TRP A 40 -11.80 19.19 1.05
N THR A 41 -10.76 19.10 1.86
CA THR A 41 -10.00 20.28 2.30
C THR A 41 -9.26 20.89 1.12
N THR A 42 -8.97 22.19 1.21
CA THR A 42 -8.18 22.92 0.20
C THR A 42 -6.93 23.47 0.87
N ILE A 43 -5.75 23.01 0.46
CA ILE A 43 -4.48 23.29 1.12
C ILE A 43 -3.41 23.79 0.13
N PRO A 44 -2.32 24.43 0.61
CA PRO A 44 -1.18 24.79 -0.23
C PRO A 44 -0.51 23.55 -0.84
N VAL A 45 0.07 23.70 -2.05
CA VAL A 45 0.70 22.59 -2.77
C VAL A 45 1.85 21.99 -1.97
N LEU A 46 2.71 22.83 -1.38
CA LEU A 46 3.82 22.36 -0.57
C LEU A 46 3.35 21.56 0.65
N VAL A 47 2.23 21.94 1.27
CA VAL A 47 1.65 21.19 2.40
C VAL A 47 1.17 19.81 1.94
N LYS A 48 0.59 19.69 0.74
CA LYS A 48 0.20 18.38 0.20
C LYS A 48 1.42 17.52 -0.12
N ILE A 49 2.46 18.09 -0.73
CA ILE A 49 3.71 17.37 -1.01
C ILE A 49 4.29 16.84 0.30
N HIS A 50 4.38 17.69 1.33
CA HIS A 50 4.82 17.29 2.68
C HIS A 50 4.01 16.11 3.24
N LYS A 51 2.67 16.16 3.13
CA LYS A 51 1.80 15.06 3.57
C LYS A 51 2.03 13.77 2.80
N LEU A 52 2.25 13.86 1.48
CA LEU A 52 2.56 12.70 0.65
C LEU A 52 3.91 12.08 1.02
N LEU A 53 4.91 12.89 1.38
CA LEU A 53 6.20 12.38 1.87
C LEU A 53 6.07 11.66 3.22
N ILE A 54 5.22 12.16 4.12
CA ILE A 54 4.92 11.45 5.38
C ILE A 54 4.21 10.12 5.09
N ASN A 55 3.25 10.11 4.16
CA ASN A 55 2.56 8.89 3.78
C ASN A 55 3.52 7.87 3.17
N GLU A 56 4.42 8.32 2.30
CA GLU A 56 5.45 7.44 1.72
C GLU A 56 6.35 6.86 2.81
N LEU A 57 6.79 7.67 3.78
CA LEU A 57 7.55 7.15 4.91
C LEU A 57 6.76 6.10 5.72
N SER A 58 5.46 6.29 5.94
CA SER A 58 4.61 5.29 6.60
C SER A 58 4.62 3.97 5.84
N ASN A 59 4.43 4.01 4.51
CA ASN A 59 4.45 2.83 3.66
C ASN A 59 5.81 2.12 3.70
N GLN A 60 6.92 2.88 3.69
CA GLN A 60 8.27 2.31 3.75
C GLN A 60 8.52 1.61 5.09
N ILE A 61 8.11 2.22 6.20
CA ILE A 61 8.21 1.60 7.54
C ILE A 61 7.40 0.30 7.57
N GLU A 62 6.15 0.32 7.10
CA GLU A 62 5.28 -0.86 7.06
C GLU A 62 5.87 -1.98 6.18
N THR A 63 6.40 -1.63 5.01
CA THR A 63 7.00 -2.60 4.07
C THR A 63 8.25 -3.24 4.65
N ASN A 64 9.11 -2.46 5.30
CA ASN A 64 10.34 -2.99 5.88
C ASN A 64 10.06 -3.84 7.12
N MET A 65 9.05 -3.49 7.93
CA MET A 65 8.62 -4.34 9.05
C MET A 65 8.10 -5.70 8.57
N CYS A 66 7.32 -5.75 7.49
CA CYS A 66 6.87 -7.04 6.94
C CYS A 66 8.02 -7.90 6.41
N LYS A 67 9.05 -7.29 5.80
CA LYS A 67 10.23 -8.04 5.33
C LYS A 67 11.07 -8.57 6.49
N GLU A 68 11.24 -7.78 7.54
CA GLU A 68 11.93 -8.24 8.76
C GLU A 68 11.16 -9.41 9.40
N GLU A 69 9.83 -9.37 9.42
CA GLU A 69 8.99 -10.49 9.89
C GLU A 69 9.13 -11.74 9.00
N GLU A 70 9.17 -11.60 7.66
CA GLU A 70 9.38 -12.71 6.72
C GLU A 70 10.79 -13.32 6.85
N GLU A 71 11.83 -12.51 7.01
CA GLU A 71 13.21 -12.99 7.22
C GLU A 71 13.36 -13.73 8.58
N GLU A 72 12.66 -13.29 9.63
CA GLU A 72 12.63 -13.98 10.93
C GLU A 72 11.87 -15.32 10.87
N GLU A 73 10.80 -15.42 10.07
CA GLU A 73 10.04 -16.67 9.86
C GLU A 73 10.82 -17.69 8.99
N GLU A 74 11.56 -17.25 7.97
CA GLU A 74 12.43 -18.12 7.15
C GLU A 74 13.60 -18.72 7.95
N GLU A 75 14.10 -18.03 8.98
CA GLU A 75 15.13 -18.56 9.89
C GLU A 75 14.58 -19.61 10.89
N GLU A 76 13.26 -19.67 11.12
CA GLU A 76 12.61 -20.65 12.01
C GLU A 76 12.03 -21.88 11.26
N GLU A 77 11.88 -21.83 9.93
CA GLU A 77 11.33 -22.93 9.10
C GLU A 77 12.38 -23.90 8.51
N GLU A 78 13.62 -23.94 9.01
CA GLU A 78 14.62 -24.96 8.59
C GLU A 78 14.45 -26.35 9.26
N GLU A 79 13.39 -26.60 10.05
CA GLU A 79 13.08 -27.95 10.61
C GLU A 79 11.57 -28.27 10.62
N GLU A 80 10.94 -28.47 9.46
CA GLU A 80 9.71 -29.30 9.41
C GLU A 80 9.74 -30.26 8.21
N ASP A 81 10.44 -31.38 8.42
CA ASP A 81 10.45 -32.58 7.59
C ASP A 81 9.06 -33.22 7.60
N TRP A 82 8.22 -32.87 6.63
CA TRP A 82 6.92 -33.51 6.41
C TRP A 82 7.12 -34.91 5.80
N GLU A 83 7.56 -35.88 6.61
CA GLU A 83 7.45 -37.32 6.31
C GLU A 83 5.97 -37.76 6.38
N ASP A 84 5.22 -37.63 5.28
CA ASP A 84 3.91 -38.27 5.15
C ASP A 84 4.03 -39.63 4.43
N GLU A 85 3.98 -40.68 5.25
CA GLU A 85 3.93 -42.10 4.90
C GLU A 85 2.53 -42.51 4.38
N ASP A 86 2.50 -42.99 3.13
CA ASP A 86 1.61 -43.95 2.46
C ASP A 86 0.10 -44.02 2.81
N VAL A 87 -0.78 -43.83 1.81
CA VAL A 87 -1.95 -44.72 1.58
C VAL A 87 -2.30 -44.84 0.09
N ASP A 88 -2.03 -46.03 -0.48
CA ASP A 88 -2.60 -46.53 -1.75
C ASP A 88 -4.14 -46.62 -1.70
N ARG A 89 -4.84 -46.01 -2.67
CA ARG A 89 -6.14 -46.54 -3.16
C ARG A 89 -6.51 -46.07 -4.57
N GLU A 90 -6.87 -47.07 -5.37
CA GLU A 90 -7.17 -47.06 -6.80
C GLU A 90 -8.42 -46.24 -7.24
N GLU A 91 -8.31 -45.80 -8.49
CA GLU A 91 -9.33 -45.51 -9.52
C GLU A 91 -10.19 -44.22 -9.50
N ASP A 92 -10.20 -43.61 -10.69
CA ASP A 92 -11.06 -42.54 -11.22
C ASP A 92 -10.86 -41.11 -10.71
N ILE A 93 -9.93 -40.40 -11.35
CA ILE A 93 -10.20 -39.24 -12.24
C ILE A 93 -8.85 -38.93 -12.93
N GLN A 94 -8.77 -39.10 -14.25
CA GLN A 94 -7.60 -38.81 -15.09
C GLN A 94 -7.24 -37.31 -15.18
N LEU A 95 -7.58 -36.53 -14.14
CA LEU A 95 -7.39 -35.08 -14.02
C LEU A 95 -6.84 -34.68 -12.63
N ARG A 96 -6.46 -35.65 -11.78
CA ARG A 96 -5.93 -35.39 -10.43
C ARG A 96 -4.43 -35.66 -10.43
N GLY A 97 -3.65 -34.60 -10.59
CA GLY A 97 -2.19 -34.68 -10.66
C GLY A 97 -1.55 -33.49 -11.37
N GLN A 98 -2.34 -32.70 -12.09
CA GLN A 98 -1.93 -31.38 -12.54
C GLN A 98 -2.32 -30.37 -11.46
N THR A 99 -1.31 -29.73 -10.88
CA THR A 99 -1.52 -28.56 -10.02
C THR A 99 -2.10 -27.42 -10.87
N LEU A 100 -2.69 -26.42 -10.22
CA LEU A 100 -3.13 -25.21 -10.93
C LEU A 100 -1.93 -24.55 -11.66
N SER A 101 -0.71 -24.69 -11.10
CA SER A 101 0.53 -24.24 -11.73
C SER A 101 0.76 -24.95 -13.05
N ASP A 102 0.67 -26.30 -13.10
CA ASP A 102 0.89 -27.05 -14.34
C ASP A 102 -0.11 -26.68 -15.46
N LEU A 103 -1.34 -26.34 -15.08
CA LEU A 103 -2.36 -25.89 -16.04
C LEU A 103 -2.10 -24.46 -16.54
N ILE A 104 -1.58 -23.58 -15.68
CA ILE A 104 -1.17 -22.23 -16.05
C ILE A 104 0.05 -22.29 -16.97
N ASP A 105 1.06 -23.09 -16.61
CA ASP A 105 2.30 -23.26 -17.36
C ASP A 105 2.06 -23.88 -18.74
N SER A 106 1.15 -24.86 -18.84
CA SER A 106 0.78 -25.44 -20.14
C SER A 106 0.03 -24.47 -21.05
N MET A 107 -0.84 -23.60 -20.49
CA MET A 107 -1.50 -22.54 -21.27
C MET A 107 -0.55 -21.41 -21.64
N ALA A 108 0.40 -21.10 -20.76
CA ALA A 108 1.45 -20.11 -20.96
C ALA A 108 2.44 -20.54 -22.06
N ALA A 109 2.88 -21.81 -22.04
CA ALA A 109 3.80 -22.37 -23.03
C ALA A 109 3.24 -22.38 -24.47
N GLU A 110 1.91 -22.36 -24.63
CA GLU A 110 1.25 -22.23 -25.94
C GLU A 110 1.25 -20.79 -26.48
N PHE A 111 1.53 -19.79 -25.62
CA PHE A 111 1.59 -18.38 -25.98
C PHE A 111 3.04 -17.98 -26.30
N ASN A 112 3.35 -17.87 -27.58
CA ASN A 112 4.68 -17.51 -28.07
C ASN A 112 5.03 -16.07 -27.63
N GLY A 113 5.78 -15.94 -26.53
CA GLY A 113 6.10 -14.67 -25.85
C GLY A 113 5.90 -14.68 -24.33
N TYR A 114 5.53 -15.82 -23.74
CA TYR A 114 5.54 -16.05 -22.29
C TYR A 114 6.72 -16.97 -21.94
N ASP A 115 7.94 -16.52 -22.23
CA ASP A 115 9.14 -17.16 -21.69
C ASP A 115 9.32 -16.66 -20.25
N VAL A 116 8.93 -17.50 -19.28
CA VAL A 116 9.08 -17.22 -17.84
C VAL A 116 10.55 -17.09 -17.43
N ASP A 117 11.47 -17.57 -18.28
CA ASP A 117 12.92 -17.56 -18.06
C ASP A 117 13.64 -16.35 -18.68
N GLU A 118 12.94 -15.46 -19.41
CA GLU A 118 13.50 -14.14 -19.71
C GLU A 118 13.36 -13.28 -18.45
N GLU A 119 14.32 -13.44 -17.51
CA GLU A 119 14.59 -12.41 -16.52
C GLU A 119 14.69 -11.08 -17.28
N GLU A 120 13.74 -10.17 -17.08
CA GLU A 120 13.80 -8.84 -17.67
C GLU A 120 15.14 -8.23 -17.26
N GLU A 121 16.11 -8.18 -18.18
CA GLU A 121 17.41 -7.58 -17.91
C GLU A 121 17.15 -6.15 -17.41
N GLU A 122 17.42 -5.92 -16.13
CA GLU A 122 17.21 -4.61 -15.52
C GLU A 122 17.92 -3.54 -16.34
N ASP A 123 17.20 -2.46 -16.68
CA ASP A 123 17.72 -1.40 -17.54
C ASP A 123 19.06 -0.89 -16.97
N PRO A 124 20.18 -1.04 -17.71
CA PRO A 124 21.49 -0.65 -17.22
C PRO A 124 21.59 0.86 -16.94
N ASP A 125 20.68 1.69 -17.44
CA ASP A 125 20.62 3.10 -17.11
C ASP A 125 19.86 3.36 -15.78
N PHE A 126 18.94 2.48 -15.40
CA PHE A 126 18.27 2.52 -14.09
C PHE A 126 19.23 2.17 -12.95
N LEU A 127 20.01 1.10 -13.12
CA LEU A 127 21.07 0.68 -12.18
C LEU A 127 22.16 1.74 -11.96
N LYS A 128 22.39 2.60 -12.97
CA LYS A 128 23.37 3.70 -12.90
C LYS A 128 22.79 4.97 -12.28
N ASP A 129 21.48 5.04 -12.05
CA ASP A 129 20.88 6.20 -11.40
C ASP A 129 21.33 6.24 -9.93
N PRO A 130 21.94 7.34 -9.47
CA PRO A 130 22.32 7.48 -8.06
C PRO A 130 21.14 7.33 -7.09
N THR A 131 19.92 7.56 -7.56
CA THR A 131 18.68 7.44 -6.80
C THR A 131 18.31 5.99 -6.51
N TYR A 132 18.73 5.05 -7.37
CA TYR A 132 18.42 3.62 -7.21
C TYR A 132 19.00 3.04 -5.92
N GLN A 133 20.16 3.55 -5.48
CA GLN A 133 20.87 3.06 -4.29
C GLN A 133 20.46 3.78 -3.00
N ILE A 134 19.48 4.69 -3.05
CA ILE A 134 19.07 5.46 -1.88
C ILE A 134 18.14 4.60 -1.01
N ASP A 135 18.51 4.43 0.25
CA ASP A 135 17.57 4.01 1.29
C ASP A 135 16.51 5.11 1.45
N LEU A 136 15.34 4.87 0.87
CA LEU A 136 14.25 5.83 0.85
C LEU A 136 13.71 6.14 2.25
N GLN A 137 13.67 5.14 3.16
CA GLN A 137 13.21 5.35 4.53
C GLN A 137 14.18 6.26 5.29
N ALA A 138 15.49 5.98 5.21
CA ALA A 138 16.51 6.82 5.85
C ALA A 138 16.49 8.25 5.28
N TYR A 139 16.44 8.39 3.96
CA TYR A 139 16.42 9.69 3.30
C TYR A 139 15.21 10.54 3.69
N LEU A 140 14.00 9.96 3.67
CA LEU A 140 12.78 10.66 4.06
C LEU A 140 12.81 11.04 5.54
N THR A 141 13.34 10.17 6.40
CA THR A 141 13.50 10.44 7.84
C THR A 141 14.38 11.67 8.07
N GLU A 142 15.57 11.70 7.47
CA GLU A 142 16.49 12.84 7.59
C GLU A 142 15.89 14.13 7.02
N PHE A 143 15.26 14.04 5.86
CA PHE A 143 14.63 15.18 5.21
C PHE A 143 13.52 15.79 6.09
N LEU A 144 12.62 14.96 6.63
CA LEU A 144 11.52 15.43 7.48
C LEU A 144 12.02 15.98 8.81
N GLN A 145 13.05 15.36 9.41
CA GLN A 145 13.70 15.88 10.62
C GLN A 145 14.33 17.24 10.36
N SER A 146 15.08 17.41 9.27
CA SER A 146 15.68 18.68 8.88
C SER A 146 14.63 19.77 8.63
N LEU A 147 13.56 19.43 7.91
CA LEU A 147 12.45 20.35 7.63
C LEU A 147 11.75 20.77 8.93
N SER A 148 11.61 19.89 9.92
CA SER A 148 10.96 20.19 11.19
C SER A 148 11.67 21.27 12.03
N GLN A 149 12.97 21.47 11.79
CA GLN A 149 13.77 22.49 12.47
C GLN A 149 13.65 23.88 11.82
N GLN A 150 13.08 23.97 10.62
CA GLN A 150 12.95 25.22 9.90
C GLN A 150 11.80 26.07 10.47
N THR A 151 11.94 27.40 10.43
CA THR A 151 10.92 28.34 10.95
C THR A 151 9.58 28.23 10.25
N CYS A 152 9.58 27.82 8.97
CA CYS A 152 8.38 27.60 8.17
C CYS A 152 7.60 26.35 8.58
N TYR A 153 8.18 25.44 9.39
CA TYR A 153 7.55 24.19 9.79
C TYR A 153 6.20 24.39 10.50
N THR A 154 6.06 25.50 11.23
CA THR A 154 4.79 25.91 11.87
C THR A 154 3.62 26.00 10.89
N THR A 155 3.87 26.30 9.62
CA THR A 155 2.84 26.33 8.57
C THR A 155 2.47 24.93 8.10
N PHE A 156 3.37 23.95 8.22
CA PHE A 156 3.09 22.55 7.88
C PHE A 156 2.41 21.83 9.05
N SER A 157 2.90 22.04 10.28
CA SER A 157 2.38 21.35 11.48
C SER A 157 0.93 21.66 11.78
N SER A 158 0.44 22.86 11.43
CA SER A 158 -0.98 23.21 11.60
C SER A 158 -1.93 22.39 10.71
N HIS A 159 -1.41 21.69 9.71
CA HIS A 159 -2.20 20.89 8.78
C HIS A 159 -2.14 19.39 9.07
N HIS A 160 -1.39 18.92 10.07
CA HIS A 160 -1.27 17.47 10.32
C HIS A 160 -2.53 16.87 10.94
N ASN A 161 -2.91 15.69 10.45
CA ASN A 161 -3.90 14.83 11.11
C ASN A 161 -3.22 13.89 12.13
N GLU A 162 -4.00 13.13 12.89
CA GLU A 162 -3.44 12.30 13.97
C GLU A 162 -2.59 11.13 13.45
N SER A 163 -2.90 10.54 12.29
CA SER A 163 -2.08 9.48 11.70
C SER A 163 -0.72 10.01 11.25
N GLU A 164 -0.67 11.18 10.60
CA GLU A 164 0.58 11.82 10.20
C GLU A 164 1.43 12.20 11.42
N LYS A 165 0.81 12.73 12.47
CA LYS A 165 1.54 13.02 13.73
C LYS A 165 2.09 11.76 14.37
N HIS A 166 1.40 10.63 14.26
CA HIS A 166 1.89 9.36 14.77
C HIS A 166 3.18 8.94 14.05
N VAL A 167 3.17 8.94 12.72
CA VAL A 167 4.36 8.64 11.90
C VAL A 167 5.53 9.57 12.23
N LEU A 168 5.26 10.88 12.36
CA LEU A 168 6.29 11.87 12.69
C LEU A 168 6.89 11.65 14.09
N ARG A 169 6.11 11.17 15.07
CA ARG A 169 6.63 10.84 16.40
C ARG A 169 7.53 9.62 16.37
N THR A 170 7.26 8.64 15.51
CA THR A 170 8.13 7.45 15.32
C THR A 170 9.55 7.85 14.92
N ILE A 171 9.69 8.93 14.14
CA ILE A 171 11.00 9.49 13.76
C ILE A 171 11.48 10.65 14.65
N ASN A 172 11.00 10.74 15.88
CA ASN A 172 11.39 11.74 16.90
C ASN A 172 11.10 13.22 16.55
N ILE A 173 10.09 13.49 15.73
CA ILE A 173 9.62 14.85 15.48
C ILE A 173 8.46 15.16 16.43
N ASN A 174 8.57 16.24 17.20
CA ASN A 174 7.53 16.65 18.14
C ASN A 174 6.47 17.54 17.43
N VAL A 175 5.23 17.06 17.39
CA VAL A 175 4.11 17.64 16.61
C VAL A 175 2.77 17.55 17.33
#